data_AF-A0A8J6LVM5-F1
#
_entry.id   AF-A0A8J6LVM5-F1
#
_cell.length_a   1.000
_cell.length_b   1.000
_cell.length_c   1.000
_cell.angle_alpha   90.00
_cell.angle_beta   90.00
_cell.angle_gamma   90.00
#
_symmetry.space_group_name_H-M   'P 1'
#
loop_
_entity.id
_entity.type
_entity.pdbx_description
1 polymer ?
#
loop_
_entity_poly.entity_id
_entity_poly.type
_entity_poly.pdbx_seq_one_letter_code
_entity_poly.pdbx_strand_id
1 'polypeptide(L)'
;MDAAAEIPEWAARVATQLADLGPELSMHIMAAVPEMPQDAEMQAATEANAIAHIGAMAALLRFGIPPEGIEAPAQATDFARMMVHRGVGLPTLLRCYHVGQAKLWRQWVDVVFADVDDADELKRLVTWSTDFVSTYLDAVRVHVVAAYEAERSTWERSQAAAREDAIRSLLAGSPLDSDAASLRMGYELRRHHVAMVLRPD
;
A
#
# COMPACT_ATOMS: atom_id res chain seq x y z
N MET A 1 19.92 17.86 -26.70
CA MET A 1 20.97 17.15 -27.45
C MET A 1 22.11 16.93 -26.48
N ASP A 2 22.47 15.74 -26.06
CA ASP A 2 21.91 14.40 -26.17
C ASP A 2 22.64 13.66 -25.05
N ALA A 3 21.90 13.18 -24.06
CA ALA A 3 22.41 12.31 -23.03
C ALA A 3 21.20 11.56 -22.48
N ALA A 4 20.66 10.66 -23.32
CA ALA A 4 20.21 9.40 -22.75
C ALA A 4 21.42 8.87 -21.99
N ALA A 5 21.49 9.16 -20.69
CA ALA A 5 22.56 8.70 -19.84
C ALA A 5 22.62 7.20 -20.08
N GLU A 6 23.73 6.71 -20.64
CA GLU A 6 23.93 5.27 -20.79
C GLU A 6 23.62 4.67 -19.44
N ILE A 7 22.57 3.86 -19.40
CA ILE A 7 22.17 3.14 -18.20
C ILE A 7 23.40 2.32 -17.84
N PRO A 8 24.08 2.64 -16.74
CA PRO A 8 25.34 1.98 -16.45
C PRO A 8 25.11 0.48 -16.41
N GLU A 9 26.07 -0.31 -16.88
CA GLU A 9 25.90 -1.77 -16.99
C GLU A 9 25.47 -2.42 -15.66
N TRP A 10 25.87 -1.82 -14.53
CA TRP A 10 25.43 -2.23 -13.20
C TRP A 10 23.91 -2.06 -12.97
N ALA A 11 23.23 -1.09 -13.58
CA ALA A 11 21.80 -0.87 -13.39
C ALA A 11 20.95 -1.97 -14.04
N ALA A 12 21.39 -2.49 -15.19
CA ALA A 12 20.77 -3.67 -15.81
C ALA A 12 20.99 -4.95 -14.98
N ARG A 13 22.17 -5.09 -14.36
CA ARG A 13 22.47 -6.20 -13.43
C ARG A 13 21.60 -6.13 -12.18
N VAL A 14 21.53 -4.96 -11.54
CA VAL A 14 20.66 -4.71 -10.38
C VAL A 14 19.20 -4.99 -10.72
N ALA A 15 18.69 -4.51 -11.87
CA ALA A 15 17.33 -4.79 -12.30
C ALA A 15 17.02 -6.30 -12.44
N THR A 16 18.00 -7.11 -12.83
CA THR A 16 17.85 -8.56 -12.96
C THR A 16 17.81 -9.25 -11.59
N GLN A 17 18.70 -8.86 -10.68
CA GLN A 17 18.74 -9.40 -9.31
C GLN A 17 17.54 -8.98 -8.47
N LEU A 18 17.00 -7.78 -8.73
CA LEU A 18 15.78 -7.30 -8.08
C LEU A 18 14.55 -8.10 -8.50
N ALA A 19 14.48 -8.59 -9.74
CA ALA A 19 13.24 -9.12 -10.34
C ALA A 19 12.54 -10.23 -9.54
N ASP A 20 13.31 -11.02 -8.78
CA ASP A 20 12.80 -12.15 -7.98
C ASP A 20 12.60 -11.80 -6.49
N LEU A 21 12.84 -10.56 -6.08
CA LEU A 21 12.73 -10.16 -4.66
C LEU A 21 11.29 -9.95 -4.20
N GLY A 22 10.33 -9.77 -5.11
CA GLY A 22 8.93 -9.47 -4.78
C GLY A 22 8.29 -10.45 -3.79
N PRO A 23 8.31 -11.77 -4.07
CA PRO A 23 7.74 -12.78 -3.16
C PRO A 23 8.47 -12.87 -1.81
N GLU A 24 9.80 -12.79 -1.79
CA GLU A 24 10.55 -12.83 -0.52
C GLU A 24 10.25 -11.58 0.33
N LEU A 25 10.14 -10.42 -0.33
CA LEU A 25 9.81 -9.15 0.30
C LEU A 25 8.41 -9.19 0.93
N SER A 26 7.42 -9.73 0.22
CA SER A 26 6.05 -9.83 0.74
C SER A 26 5.98 -10.75 1.96
N MET A 27 6.63 -11.92 1.91
CA MET A 27 6.73 -12.83 3.05
C MET A 27 7.38 -12.14 4.26
N HIS A 28 8.44 -11.38 4.03
CA HIS A 28 9.11 -10.62 5.09
C HIS A 28 8.19 -9.55 5.71
N ILE A 29 7.44 -8.82 4.88
CA ILE A 29 6.49 -7.80 5.34
C ILE A 29 5.38 -8.44 6.19
N MET A 30 4.77 -9.53 5.71
CA MET A 30 3.71 -10.24 6.44
C MET A 30 4.17 -10.73 7.82
N ALA A 31 5.40 -11.24 7.90
CA ALA A 31 5.98 -11.72 9.16
C ALA A 31 6.34 -10.58 10.12
N ALA A 32 6.79 -9.44 9.61
CA ALA A 32 7.27 -8.31 10.42
C ALA A 32 6.17 -7.30 10.80
N VAL A 33 4.99 -7.39 10.19
CA VAL A 33 3.82 -6.53 10.46
C VAL A 33 2.62 -7.40 10.89
N PRO A 34 2.63 -7.94 12.13
CA PRO A 34 1.60 -8.85 12.62
C PRO A 34 0.20 -8.21 12.75
N GLU A 35 0.10 -6.89 12.67
CA GLU A 35 -1.16 -6.15 12.65
C GLU A 35 -1.95 -6.33 11.34
N MET A 36 -1.30 -6.83 10.28
CA MET A 36 -1.99 -7.18 9.04
C MET A 36 -2.80 -8.47 9.20
N PRO A 37 -4.00 -8.55 8.60
CA PRO A 37 -4.72 -9.82 8.46
C PRO A 37 -3.84 -10.90 7.85
N GLN A 38 -3.88 -12.12 8.38
CA GLN A 38 -2.99 -13.22 7.97
C GLN A 38 -3.68 -14.21 7.03
N ASP A 39 -4.82 -13.85 6.45
CA ASP A 39 -5.55 -14.67 5.48
C ASP A 39 -4.89 -14.67 4.09
N ALA A 40 -5.30 -15.63 3.26
CA ALA A 40 -4.72 -15.85 1.94
C ALA A 40 -4.92 -14.66 0.98
N GLU A 41 -6.01 -13.89 1.14
CA GLU A 41 -6.29 -12.73 0.31
C GLU A 41 -5.30 -11.59 0.62
N MET A 42 -5.07 -11.29 1.90
CA MET A 42 -4.07 -10.30 2.32
C MET A 42 -2.65 -10.71 1.91
N GLN A 43 -2.31 -12.00 2.02
CA GLN A 43 -1.02 -12.52 1.57
C GLN A 43 -0.83 -12.30 0.06
N ALA A 44 -1.81 -12.70 -0.75
CA ALA A 44 -1.76 -12.53 -2.21
C ALA A 44 -1.70 -11.06 -2.62
N ALA A 45 -2.43 -10.17 -1.95
CA ALA A 45 -2.40 -8.74 -2.22
C ALA A 45 -1.04 -8.11 -1.86
N THR A 46 -0.44 -8.54 -0.75
CA THR A 46 0.90 -8.09 -0.33
C THR A 46 1.97 -8.55 -1.32
N GLU A 47 1.87 -9.79 -1.80
CA GLU A 47 2.76 -10.34 -2.82
C GLU A 47 2.62 -9.61 -4.16
N ALA A 48 1.39 -9.46 -4.67
CA ALA A 48 1.14 -8.72 -5.90
C ALA A 48 1.65 -7.28 -5.83
N ASN A 49 1.48 -6.62 -4.68
CA ASN A 49 2.00 -5.28 -4.45
C ASN A 49 3.54 -5.26 -4.47
N ALA A 50 4.20 -6.17 -3.75
CA ALA A 50 5.66 -6.24 -3.71
C ALA A 50 6.26 -6.53 -5.10
N ILE A 51 5.70 -7.49 -5.85
CA ILE A 51 6.11 -7.81 -7.22
C ILE A 51 5.95 -6.59 -8.13
N ALA A 52 4.82 -5.88 -8.04
CA ALA A 52 4.57 -4.70 -8.86
C ALA A 52 5.58 -3.58 -8.60
N HIS A 53 5.93 -3.34 -7.34
CA HIS A 53 6.94 -2.35 -6.96
C HIS A 53 8.34 -2.70 -7.49
N ILE A 54 8.76 -3.94 -7.28
CA ILE A 54 10.04 -4.45 -7.76
C ILE A 54 10.10 -4.38 -9.28
N GLY A 55 9.04 -4.81 -9.97
CA GLY A 55 8.94 -4.75 -11.44
C GLY A 55 8.98 -3.31 -11.97
N ALA A 56 8.29 -2.38 -11.31
CA ALA A 56 8.30 -0.97 -11.69
C ALA A 56 9.70 -0.36 -11.52
N MET A 57 10.36 -0.58 -10.38
CA MET A 57 11.75 -0.13 -10.19
C MET A 57 12.68 -0.73 -11.25
N ALA A 58 12.63 -2.04 -11.47
CA ALA A 58 13.46 -2.72 -12.47
C ALA A 58 13.21 -2.18 -13.90
N ALA A 59 11.97 -1.82 -14.25
CA ALA A 59 11.64 -1.21 -15.53
C ALA A 59 12.25 0.20 -15.66
N LEU A 60 12.08 1.06 -14.64
CA LEU A 60 12.67 2.40 -14.62
C LEU A 60 14.20 2.34 -14.77
N LEU A 61 14.84 1.43 -14.02
CA LEU A 61 16.28 1.15 -14.13
C LEU A 61 16.67 0.72 -15.55
N ARG A 62 15.94 -0.24 -16.13
CA ARG A 62 16.21 -0.81 -17.47
C ARG A 62 16.05 0.19 -18.60
N PHE A 63 15.18 1.18 -18.45
CA PHE A 63 14.91 2.19 -19.48
C PHE A 63 15.52 3.56 -19.16
N GLY A 64 16.22 3.72 -18.04
CA GLY A 64 16.87 4.97 -17.66
C GLY A 64 15.86 6.09 -17.40
N ILE A 65 14.65 5.71 -16.96
CA ILE A 65 13.58 6.65 -16.66
C ILE A 65 13.76 7.08 -15.22
N PRO A 66 13.85 8.39 -14.95
CA PRO A 66 14.09 8.87 -13.61
C PRO A 66 12.76 8.76 -12.80
N PRO A 67 12.82 8.45 -11.49
CA PRO A 67 11.65 8.05 -10.71
C PRO A 67 10.74 9.22 -10.27
N GLU A 68 11.03 10.46 -10.68
CA GLU A 68 10.23 11.62 -10.34
C GLU A 68 8.88 11.62 -11.05
N GLY A 69 7.82 11.90 -10.30
CA GLY A 69 6.47 12.06 -10.87
C GLY A 69 5.87 10.78 -11.47
N ILE A 70 6.44 9.61 -11.15
CA ILE A 70 5.82 8.34 -11.52
C ILE A 70 4.49 8.15 -10.80
N GLU A 71 3.58 7.43 -11.44
CA GLU A 71 2.40 6.91 -10.76
C GLU A 71 2.74 5.62 -10.01
N ALA A 72 2.03 5.39 -8.90
CA ALA A 72 2.12 4.11 -8.20
C ALA A 72 1.56 2.97 -9.06
N PRO A 73 2.12 1.76 -8.98
CA PRO A 73 1.50 0.58 -9.59
C PRO A 73 0.05 0.42 -9.11
N ALA A 74 -0.85 -0.04 -9.99
CA ALA A 74 -2.27 -0.21 -9.66
C ALA A 74 -2.47 -1.06 -8.40
N GLN A 75 -1.67 -2.12 -8.27
CA GLN A 75 -1.62 -3.04 -7.12
C GLN A 75 -1.38 -2.31 -5.79
N ALA A 76 -0.58 -1.24 -5.78
CA ALA A 76 -0.31 -0.46 -4.58
C ALA A 76 -1.55 0.34 -4.14
N THR A 77 -2.30 0.89 -5.09
CA THR A 77 -3.55 1.59 -4.79
C THR A 77 -4.69 0.63 -4.43
N ASP A 78 -4.75 -0.55 -5.06
CA ASP A 78 -5.68 -1.62 -4.69
C ASP A 78 -5.39 -2.15 -3.29
N PHE A 79 -4.12 -2.34 -2.96
CA PHE A 79 -3.68 -2.73 -1.63
C PHE A 79 -4.08 -1.67 -0.58
N ALA A 80 -3.90 -0.38 -0.87
CA ALA A 80 -4.35 0.70 0.00
C ALA A 80 -5.88 0.66 0.26
N ARG A 81 -6.68 0.43 -0.79
CA ARG A 81 -8.14 0.28 -0.68
C ARG A 81 -8.51 -0.95 0.17
N MET A 82 -7.86 -2.08 -0.08
CA MET A 82 -8.04 -3.29 0.71
C MET A 82 -7.76 -3.04 2.19
N MET A 83 -6.69 -2.32 2.54
CA MET A 83 -6.37 -1.99 3.93
C MET A 83 -7.49 -1.23 4.64
N VAL A 84 -8.17 -0.30 3.94
CA VAL A 84 -9.36 0.40 4.46
C VAL A 84 -10.49 -0.60 4.77
N HIS A 85 -10.84 -1.46 3.81
CA HIS A 85 -11.92 -2.44 4.00
C HIS A 85 -11.61 -3.50 5.06
N ARG A 86 -10.33 -3.81 5.26
CA ARG A 86 -9.85 -4.72 6.30
C ARG A 86 -9.66 -4.04 7.67
N GLY A 87 -9.98 -2.75 7.78
CA GLY A 87 -9.88 -2.00 9.04
C GLY A 87 -8.45 -1.72 9.49
N VAL A 88 -7.47 -1.82 8.58
CA VAL A 88 -6.06 -1.57 8.87
C VAL A 88 -5.75 -0.08 8.71
N GLY A 89 -5.13 0.50 9.74
CA GLY A 89 -4.81 1.93 9.77
C GLY A 89 -3.69 2.34 8.81
N LEU A 90 -3.74 3.59 8.35
CA LEU A 90 -2.66 4.20 7.56
C LEU A 90 -1.25 4.04 8.17
N PRO A 91 -1.05 4.15 9.51
CA PRO A 91 0.27 3.93 10.11
C PRO A 91 0.82 2.52 9.84
N THR A 92 -0.03 1.49 9.87
CA THR A 92 0.35 0.11 9.58
C THR A 92 0.70 -0.06 8.10
N LEU A 93 -0.11 0.52 7.21
CA LEU A 93 0.19 0.55 5.77
C LEU A 93 1.57 1.17 5.50
N LEU A 94 1.86 2.33 6.09
CA LEU A 94 3.18 2.98 5.94
C LEU A 94 4.32 2.17 6.56
N ARG A 95 4.06 1.44 7.64
CA ARG A 95 5.03 0.51 8.24
C ARG A 95 5.37 -0.64 7.29
N CYS A 96 4.43 -1.16 6.50
CA CYS A 96 4.72 -2.16 5.47
C CYS A 96 5.78 -1.66 4.48
N TYR A 97 5.65 -0.41 4.01
CA TYR A 97 6.64 0.21 3.13
C TYR A 97 7.99 0.39 3.79
N HIS A 98 8.02 0.82 5.06
CA HIS A 98 9.27 0.98 5.79
C HIS A 98 10.01 -0.36 5.97
N VAL A 99 9.28 -1.41 6.38
CA VAL A 99 9.81 -2.77 6.52
C VAL A 99 10.31 -3.30 5.18
N GLY A 100 9.53 -3.13 4.12
CA GLY A 100 9.92 -3.54 2.77
C GLY A 100 11.19 -2.83 2.31
N GLN A 101 11.25 -1.51 2.44
CA GLN A 101 12.45 -0.73 2.10
C GLN A 101 13.69 -1.20 2.88
N ALA A 102 13.56 -1.48 4.17
CA ALA A 102 14.68 -1.95 4.99
C ALA A 102 15.20 -3.34 4.54
N LYS A 103 14.31 -4.24 4.12
CA LYS A 103 14.69 -5.55 3.57
C LYS A 103 15.33 -5.43 2.19
N LEU A 104 14.76 -4.61 1.32
CA LEU A 104 15.32 -4.27 0.01
C LEU A 104 16.76 -3.76 0.16
N TRP A 105 17.01 -2.85 1.12
CA TRP A 105 18.36 -2.33 1.34
C TRP A 105 19.37 -3.37 1.78
N ARG A 106 18.98 -4.32 2.64
CA ARG A 106 19.89 -5.40 3.05
C ARG A 106 20.29 -6.27 1.86
N GLN A 107 19.32 -6.66 1.04
CA GLN A 107 19.58 -7.47 -0.15
C GLN A 107 20.41 -6.72 -1.18
N TRP A 108 20.14 -5.43 -1.34
CA TRP A 108 20.91 -4.57 -2.24
C TRP A 108 22.38 -4.45 -1.81
N VAL A 109 22.66 -4.33 -0.49
CA VAL A 109 24.04 -4.34 0.02
C VAL A 109 24.73 -5.67 -0.31
N ASP A 110 24.09 -6.80 -0.04
CA ASP A 110 24.68 -8.12 -0.31
C ASP A 110 25.02 -8.31 -1.80
N VAL A 111 24.14 -7.82 -2.68
CA VAL A 111 24.33 -7.79 -4.13
C VAL A 111 25.52 -6.91 -4.54
N VAL A 112 25.55 -5.67 -4.07
CA VAL A 112 26.52 -4.68 -4.58
C VAL A 112 27.93 -4.99 -4.09
N PHE A 113 28.09 -5.46 -2.86
CA PHE A 113 29.40 -5.78 -2.29
C PHE A 113 29.95 -7.13 -2.74
N ALA A 114 29.15 -7.99 -3.38
CA ALA A 114 29.64 -9.24 -3.96
C ALA A 114 30.39 -9.03 -5.28
N ASP A 115 30.03 -7.99 -6.05
CA ASP A 115 30.42 -7.84 -7.46
C ASP A 115 31.24 -6.56 -7.76
N VAL A 116 31.42 -5.65 -6.79
CA VAL A 116 32.09 -4.34 -6.99
C VAL A 116 33.28 -4.18 -6.06
N ASP A 117 34.49 -4.31 -6.63
CA ASP A 117 35.75 -4.16 -5.89
C ASP A 117 36.28 -2.71 -5.86
N ASP A 118 35.89 -1.87 -6.81
CA ASP A 118 36.35 -0.48 -6.90
C ASP A 118 35.58 0.42 -5.92
N ALA A 119 36.29 1.04 -4.99
CA ALA A 119 35.69 1.84 -3.92
C ALA A 119 34.96 3.10 -4.44
N ASP A 120 35.45 3.71 -5.53
CA ASP A 120 34.82 4.89 -6.11
C ASP A 120 33.55 4.53 -6.88
N GLU A 121 33.54 3.40 -7.59
CA GLU A 121 32.37 2.82 -8.23
C GLU A 121 31.31 2.44 -7.19
N LEU A 122 31.72 1.75 -6.13
CA LEU A 122 30.84 1.40 -5.01
C LEU A 122 30.18 2.66 -4.41
N LYS A 123 30.96 3.71 -4.14
CA LYS A 123 30.42 4.97 -3.62
C LYS A 123 29.40 5.60 -4.56
N ARG A 124 29.68 5.65 -5.87
CA ARG A 124 28.74 6.19 -6.87
C ARG A 124 27.45 5.38 -6.91
N LEU A 125 27.57 4.05 -6.91
CA LEU A 125 26.44 3.13 -6.94
C LEU A 125 25.55 3.26 -5.70
N VAL A 126 26.15 3.29 -4.49
CA VAL A 126 25.41 3.46 -3.22
C VAL A 126 24.68 4.79 -3.19
N THR A 127 25.34 5.87 -3.58
CA THR A 127 24.74 7.22 -3.56
C THR A 127 23.55 7.25 -4.51
N TRP A 128 23.76 6.81 -5.74
CA TRP A 128 22.73 6.82 -6.76
C TRP A 128 21.54 5.93 -6.42
N SER A 129 21.78 4.70 -5.94
CA SER A 129 20.68 3.78 -5.60
C SER A 129 19.83 4.35 -4.48
N THR A 130 20.47 4.94 -3.47
CA THR A 130 19.80 5.58 -2.32
C THR A 130 18.89 6.70 -2.80
N ASP A 131 19.38 7.57 -3.68
CA ASP A 131 18.59 8.65 -4.26
C ASP A 131 17.43 8.10 -5.09
N PHE A 132 17.70 7.12 -5.97
CA PHE A 132 16.69 6.51 -6.83
C PHE A 132 15.54 5.87 -6.03
N VAL A 133 15.85 5.00 -5.06
CA VAL A 133 14.84 4.29 -4.26
C VAL A 133 14.08 5.27 -3.35
N SER A 134 14.76 6.29 -2.82
CA SER A 134 14.10 7.29 -1.97
C SER A 134 13.12 8.14 -2.77
N THR A 135 13.51 8.64 -3.94
CA THR A 135 12.65 9.39 -4.84
C THR A 135 11.47 8.55 -5.33
N TYR A 136 11.73 7.30 -5.72
CA TYR A 136 10.68 6.35 -6.12
C TYR A 136 9.66 6.13 -5.00
N LEU A 137 10.11 5.81 -3.79
CA LEU A 137 9.22 5.53 -2.68
C LEU A 137 8.48 6.78 -2.19
N ASP A 138 9.09 7.95 -2.27
CA ASP A 138 8.40 9.22 -1.96
C ASP A 138 7.23 9.45 -2.93
N ALA A 139 7.48 9.35 -4.24
CA ALA A 139 6.45 9.48 -5.27
C ALA A 139 5.29 8.50 -5.04
N VAL A 140 5.59 7.21 -4.83
CA VAL A 140 4.52 6.21 -4.63
C VAL A 140 3.77 6.42 -3.31
N ARG A 141 4.44 6.81 -2.22
CA ARG A 141 3.77 7.06 -0.94
C ARG A 141 2.70 8.13 -1.06
N VAL A 142 2.93 9.19 -1.83
CA VAL A 142 1.92 10.23 -2.09
C VAL A 142 0.64 9.62 -2.69
N HIS A 143 0.78 8.79 -3.73
CA HIS A 143 -0.36 8.12 -4.37
C HIS A 143 -1.08 7.13 -3.45
N VAL A 144 -0.32 6.34 -2.68
CA VAL A 144 -0.87 5.32 -1.78
C VAL A 144 -1.62 5.95 -0.62
N VAL A 145 -1.08 7.03 -0.03
CA VAL A 145 -1.76 7.80 1.01
C VAL A 145 -3.04 8.43 0.45
N ALA A 146 -2.97 9.07 -0.71
CA ALA A 146 -4.14 9.66 -1.34
C ALA A 146 -5.23 8.63 -1.64
N ALA A 147 -4.86 7.44 -2.16
CA ALA A 147 -5.80 6.35 -2.42
C ALA A 147 -6.44 5.84 -1.12
N TYR A 148 -5.65 5.66 -0.06
CA TYR A 148 -6.14 5.24 1.25
C TYR A 148 -7.14 6.25 1.83
N GLU A 149 -6.80 7.54 1.82
CA GLU A 149 -7.65 8.60 2.38
C GLU A 149 -8.93 8.79 1.58
N ALA A 150 -8.85 8.76 0.24
CA ALA A 150 -10.01 8.85 -0.63
C ALA A 150 -10.96 7.66 -0.42
N GLU A 151 -10.42 6.45 -0.32
CA GLU A 151 -11.22 5.24 -0.06
C GLU A 151 -11.84 5.29 1.33
N ARG A 152 -11.06 5.63 2.36
CA ARG A 152 -11.55 5.77 3.73
C ARG A 152 -12.69 6.77 3.82
N SER A 153 -12.53 7.93 3.20
CA SER A 153 -13.56 8.97 3.18
C SER A 153 -14.83 8.49 2.47
N THR A 154 -14.69 7.73 1.38
CA THR A 154 -15.83 7.15 0.65
C THR A 154 -16.51 6.05 1.46
N TRP A 155 -15.74 5.20 2.13
CA TRP A 155 -16.22 4.14 2.99
C TRP A 155 -16.96 4.65 4.23
N GLU A 156 -16.46 5.71 4.86
CA GLU A 156 -17.13 6.36 5.99
C GLU A 156 -18.45 7.00 5.56
N ARG A 157 -18.48 7.67 4.40
CA ARG A 157 -19.72 8.24 3.82
C ARG A 157 -20.74 7.16 3.48
N SER A 158 -20.33 6.05 2.86
CA SER A 158 -21.24 4.97 2.48
C SER A 158 -21.84 4.29 3.70
N GLN A 159 -21.06 4.08 4.77
CA GLN A 159 -21.57 3.58 6.04
C GLN A 159 -22.54 4.56 6.70
N ALA A 160 -22.25 5.86 6.70
CA ALA A 160 -23.15 6.87 7.23
C ALA A 160 -24.48 6.91 6.48
N ALA A 161 -24.45 6.88 5.14
CA ALA A 161 -25.64 6.84 4.30
C ALA A 161 -26.46 5.55 4.52
N ALA A 162 -25.80 4.39 4.55
CA ALA A 162 -26.46 3.11 4.80
C ALA A 162 -27.12 3.08 6.20
N ARG A 163 -26.49 3.72 7.20
CA ARG A 163 -27.06 3.89 8.53
C ARG A 163 -28.25 4.84 8.52
N GLU A 164 -28.18 5.98 7.85
CA GLU A 164 -29.32 6.90 7.74
C GLU A 164 -30.53 6.23 7.07
N ASP A 165 -30.32 5.53 5.95
CA ASP A 165 -31.38 4.84 5.22
C ASP A 165 -32.06 3.77 6.08
N ALA A 166 -31.28 2.99 6.83
CA ALA A 166 -31.85 2.01 7.74
C ALA A 166 -32.61 2.66 8.91
N ILE A 167 -32.11 3.75 9.51
CA ILE A 167 -32.85 4.50 10.56
C ILE A 167 -34.17 5.04 9.99
N ARG A 168 -34.13 5.66 8.82
CA ARG A 168 -35.32 6.23 8.16
C ARG A 168 -36.37 5.16 7.85
N SER A 169 -35.92 4.00 7.39
CA SER A 169 -36.79 2.85 7.10
C SER A 169 -37.42 2.28 8.37
N LEU A 170 -36.65 2.17 9.47
CA LEU A 170 -37.15 1.77 10.79
C LEU A 170 -38.19 2.77 11.33
N LEU A 171 -37.91 4.07 11.26
CA LEU A 171 -38.83 5.13 11.71
C LEU A 171 -40.11 5.20 10.86
N ALA A 172 -40.03 4.85 9.58
CA ALA A 172 -41.18 4.74 8.68
C ALA A 172 -42.01 3.45 8.91
N GLY A 173 -41.57 2.56 9.80
CA GLY A 173 -42.25 1.29 10.08
C GLY A 173 -42.11 0.25 8.96
N SER A 174 -41.10 0.39 8.09
CA SER A 174 -40.87 -0.60 7.02
C SER A 174 -40.40 -1.92 7.62
N PRO A 175 -40.88 -3.07 7.12
CA PRO A 175 -40.39 -4.38 7.56
C PRO A 175 -38.90 -4.48 7.23
N LEU A 176 -38.10 -4.82 8.25
CA LEU A 176 -36.66 -4.74 8.19
C LEU A 176 -36.07 -5.93 8.94
N ASP A 177 -35.20 -6.69 8.28
CA ASP A 177 -34.44 -7.75 8.95
C ASP A 177 -33.44 -7.10 9.90
N SER A 178 -33.67 -7.27 11.20
CA SER A 178 -32.86 -6.67 12.26
C SER A 178 -31.42 -7.18 12.23
N ASP A 179 -31.17 -8.41 11.80
CA ASP A 179 -29.82 -8.99 11.78
C ASP A 179 -29.03 -8.40 10.60
N ALA A 180 -29.63 -8.40 9.41
CA ALA A 180 -29.03 -7.80 8.22
C ALA A 180 -28.77 -6.29 8.40
N ALA A 181 -29.69 -5.59 9.06
CA ALA A 181 -29.53 -4.17 9.32
C ALA A 181 -28.52 -3.85 10.41
N SER A 182 -28.43 -4.68 11.44
CA SER A 182 -27.40 -4.52 12.48
C SER A 182 -26.00 -4.63 11.90
N LEU A 183 -25.80 -5.62 11.01
CA LEU A 183 -24.57 -5.78 10.22
C LEU A 183 -24.30 -4.56 9.34
N ARG A 184 -25.30 -4.10 8.57
CA ARG A 184 -25.14 -2.95 7.66
C ARG A 184 -24.84 -1.64 8.38
N MET A 185 -25.37 -1.46 9.59
CA MET A 185 -25.21 -0.24 10.38
C MET A 185 -23.99 -0.27 11.31
N GLY A 186 -23.38 -1.45 11.51
CA GLY A 186 -22.38 -1.70 12.55
C GLY A 186 -22.93 -1.45 13.96
N TYR A 187 -24.23 -1.68 14.18
CA TYR A 187 -24.93 -1.39 15.43
C TYR A 187 -26.02 -2.42 15.70
N GLU A 188 -25.97 -3.08 16.86
CA GLU A 188 -26.90 -4.16 17.22
C GLU A 188 -28.30 -3.63 17.57
N LEU A 189 -29.29 -3.92 16.71
CA LEU A 189 -30.69 -3.48 16.81
C LEU A 189 -31.56 -4.35 17.72
N ARG A 190 -31.08 -5.54 18.15
CA ARG A 190 -31.81 -6.37 19.13
C ARG A 190 -31.57 -5.96 20.58
N ARG A 191 -30.72 -4.95 20.82
CA ARG A 191 -30.46 -4.44 22.17
C ARG A 191 -31.63 -3.58 22.67
N HIS A 192 -31.55 -3.19 23.92
CA HIS A 192 -32.52 -2.23 24.47
C HIS A 192 -32.14 -0.83 23.97
N HIS A 193 -33.09 -0.15 23.32
CA HIS A 193 -32.90 1.18 22.75
C HIS A 193 -33.77 2.19 23.48
N VAL A 194 -33.19 3.34 23.82
CA VAL A 194 -33.92 4.47 24.41
C VAL A 194 -33.94 5.59 23.38
N ALA A 195 -35.13 6.09 23.05
CA ALA A 195 -35.33 7.22 22.15
C ALA A 195 -35.94 8.39 22.93
N MET A 196 -35.54 9.62 22.57
CA MET A 196 -36.12 10.85 23.08
C MET A 196 -36.57 11.72 21.92
N VAL A 197 -37.78 12.25 21.98
CA VAL A 197 -38.30 13.20 20.98
C VAL A 197 -38.12 14.61 21.53
N LEU A 198 -37.24 15.37 20.89
CA LEU A 198 -37.07 16.80 21.17
C LEU A 198 -38.03 17.59 20.28
N ARG A 199 -38.75 18.55 20.85
CA ARG A 199 -39.52 19.53 20.08
C ARG A 199 -38.66 20.79 19.91
N PRO A 200 -38.56 21.37 18.71
CA PRO A 200 -37.95 22.68 18.55
C PRO A 200 -38.82 23.74 19.26
N ASP A 201 -38.15 24.70 19.88
CA ASP A 201 -38.77 25.89 20.49
C ASP A 201 -39.31 26.86 19.42
#